data_AF-A0A7G4RC06-F1
#
_entry.id   AF-A0A7G4RC06-F1
#
_cell.length_a   1.000
_cell.length_b   1.000
_cell.length_c   1.000
_cell.angle_alpha   90.00
_cell.angle_beta   90.00
_cell.angle_gamma   90.00
#
_symmetry.space_group_name_H-M   'P 1'
#
loop_
_entity.id
_entity.type
_entity.pdbx_description
1 polymer ?
#
loop_
_entity_poly.entity_id
_entity_poly.type
_entity_poly.pdbx_seq_one_letter_code
_entity_poly.pdbx_strand_id
1 'polypeptide(L)'
;MGQSKDEEEIPLGPPNQTVQSTSQADSLIPVEDEESKKKSIRIQSEQVEAFLAAYKEHCGAKWFKDHPPKKDENGGLSLTFKSEEDMASFFQKQAKEGKSFIMVDAETNKVIAYSNGDGKLYQTTKEGPKAYESGSLLPSKEAMKDLPDLDGFKLPAKDEPEQSKGAKF
;
A
#
# COMPACT_ATOMS: atom_id res chain seq x y z
N MET A 1 21.37 -23.89 -62.63
CA MET A 1 21.53 -22.72 -61.75
C MET A 1 20.71 -21.60 -62.36
N GLY A 2 19.71 -20.99 -61.73
CA GLY A 2 19.18 -21.10 -60.37
C GLY A 2 17.66 -20.96 -60.39
N GLN A 3 17.03 -21.41 -59.29
CA GLN A 3 15.59 -21.45 -59.09
C GLN A 3 15.07 -20.09 -58.58
N SER A 4 14.01 -19.61 -59.22
CA SER A 4 13.10 -18.59 -58.70
C SER A 4 11.81 -19.29 -58.31
N LYS A 5 11.52 -19.25 -57.00
CA LYS A 5 10.32 -18.70 -56.35
C LYS A 5 8.89 -19.17 -56.72
N ASP A 6 8.09 -19.22 -55.64
CA ASP A 6 6.62 -19.14 -55.53
C ASP A 6 5.85 -20.46 -55.76
N GLU A 7 5.30 -21.02 -54.68
CA GLU A 7 3.87 -20.93 -54.27
C GLU A 7 2.97 -21.88 -55.06
N GLU A 8 2.57 -22.99 -54.42
CA GLU A 8 1.19 -23.50 -54.40
C GLU A 8 1.14 -24.79 -53.58
N GLU A 9 0.44 -24.79 -52.44
CA GLU A 9 -0.22 -26.00 -51.95
C GLU A 9 -1.63 -25.65 -51.46
N ILE A 10 -2.55 -25.62 -52.44
CA ILE A 10 -3.91 -26.21 -52.53
C ILE A 10 -4.93 -26.15 -51.35
N PRO A 11 -6.25 -26.28 -51.66
CA PRO A 11 -7.34 -25.53 -51.04
C PRO A 11 -8.29 -26.42 -50.19
N LEU A 12 -9.46 -25.86 -49.78
CA LEU A 12 -10.83 -26.48 -49.83
C LEU A 12 -11.71 -26.21 -48.58
N GLY A 13 -12.70 -25.32 -48.75
CA GLY A 13 -14.10 -25.55 -48.34
C GLY A 13 -14.61 -25.12 -46.94
N PRO A 14 -15.80 -24.49 -46.82
CA PRO A 14 -16.52 -24.26 -45.56
C PRO A 14 -17.55 -25.39 -45.29
N PRO A 15 -18.05 -25.59 -44.04
CA PRO A 15 -19.33 -24.98 -43.67
C PRO A 15 -19.51 -24.58 -42.19
N ASN A 16 -20.62 -23.89 -41.99
CA ASN A 16 -21.18 -23.20 -40.84
C ASN A 16 -21.92 -24.16 -39.88
N GLN A 17 -21.67 -24.12 -38.55
CA GLN A 17 -22.73 -24.33 -37.54
C GLN A 17 -22.34 -23.91 -36.10
N THR A 18 -23.10 -22.96 -35.58
CA THR A 18 -23.20 -22.49 -34.19
C THR A 18 -24.00 -23.49 -33.33
N VAL A 19 -23.57 -23.83 -32.10
CA VAL A 19 -24.25 -23.49 -30.81
C VAL A 19 -23.53 -24.03 -29.55
N GLN A 20 -23.24 -23.08 -28.64
CA GLN A 20 -23.44 -23.04 -27.18
C GLN A 20 -22.78 -24.01 -26.16
N SER A 21 -22.11 -23.35 -25.21
CA SER A 21 -22.10 -23.57 -23.76
C SER A 21 -21.29 -24.74 -23.18
N THR A 22 -20.12 -24.40 -22.64
CA THR A 22 -19.87 -24.50 -21.18
C THR A 22 -18.62 -23.71 -20.80
N SER A 23 -18.82 -22.72 -19.95
CA SER A 23 -17.78 -22.01 -19.24
C SER A 23 -16.96 -22.98 -18.41
N GLN A 24 -15.71 -23.22 -18.80
CA GLN A 24 -14.66 -23.49 -17.84
C GLN A 24 -13.60 -22.43 -18.07
N ALA A 25 -13.76 -21.37 -17.28
CA ALA A 25 -12.70 -20.46 -16.94
C ALA A 25 -11.58 -21.29 -16.32
N ASP A 26 -10.65 -21.76 -17.15
CA ASP A 26 -9.26 -21.90 -16.72
C ASP A 26 -8.75 -20.46 -16.59
N SER A 27 -9.17 -19.83 -15.49
CA SER A 27 -8.51 -18.66 -14.95
C SER A 27 -7.10 -19.13 -14.64
N LEU A 28 -6.24 -19.06 -15.64
CA LEU A 28 -4.83 -18.81 -15.46
C LEU A 28 -4.76 -17.56 -14.59
N ILE A 29 -4.73 -17.85 -13.29
CA ILE A 29 -4.27 -17.02 -12.21
C ILE A 29 -3.25 -16.09 -12.85
N PRO A 30 -3.51 -14.78 -12.96
CA PRO A 30 -2.40 -13.88 -13.19
C PRO A 30 -1.49 -14.16 -12.02
N VAL A 31 -0.37 -14.83 -12.31
CA VAL A 31 0.81 -14.83 -11.47
C VAL A 31 0.85 -13.43 -10.90
N GLU A 32 0.61 -13.34 -9.60
CA GLU A 32 0.76 -12.12 -8.85
C GLU A 32 2.18 -11.68 -9.15
N ASP A 33 2.27 -10.78 -10.11
CA ASP A 33 3.42 -9.94 -10.34
C ASP A 33 3.65 -9.36 -8.95
N GLU A 34 4.65 -9.91 -8.26
CA GLU A 34 5.37 -9.30 -7.15
C GLU A 34 5.99 -8.01 -7.70
N GLU A 35 5.11 -7.15 -8.17
CA GLU A 35 5.40 -5.86 -8.70
C GLU A 35 5.90 -5.17 -7.44
N SER A 36 7.19 -4.87 -7.49
CA SER A 36 7.82 -3.79 -6.78
C SER A 36 7.15 -2.45 -7.18
N LYS A 37 5.81 -2.39 -7.10
CA LYS A 37 4.99 -1.20 -7.18
C LYS A 37 5.50 -0.32 -6.08
N LYS A 38 6.08 0.79 -6.51
CA LYS A 38 6.44 1.93 -5.68
C LYS A 38 5.22 2.27 -4.82
N LYS A 39 5.19 1.77 -3.58
CA LYS A 39 4.02 1.88 -2.71
C LYS A 39 3.96 3.29 -2.18
N SER A 40 2.84 3.94 -2.46
CA SER A 40 2.58 5.32 -2.06
C SER A 40 1.69 5.27 -0.83
N ILE A 41 2.21 5.74 0.29
CA ILE A 41 1.48 5.79 1.55
C ILE A 41 1.17 7.23 1.88
N ARG A 42 -0.06 7.48 2.26
CA ARG A 42 -0.53 8.76 2.73
C ARG A 42 -0.42 8.80 4.25
N ILE A 43 0.23 9.82 4.78
CA ILE A 43 0.25 10.09 6.21
C ILE A 43 -0.59 11.30 6.56
N GLN A 44 -1.39 11.23 7.61
CA GLN A 44 -1.97 12.41 8.25
C GLN A 44 -1.20 12.73 9.52
N SER A 45 -0.67 13.94 9.61
CA SER A 45 0.01 14.44 10.80
C SER A 45 -0.13 15.94 10.85
N GLU A 46 -0.16 16.52 12.03
CA GLU A 46 -0.05 17.98 12.19
C GLU A 46 1.37 18.47 11.86
N GLN A 47 2.37 17.58 11.90
CA GLN A 47 3.79 17.89 11.70
C GLN A 47 4.29 17.56 10.28
N VAL A 48 3.46 17.80 9.25
CA VAL A 48 3.77 17.46 7.85
C VAL A 48 5.11 17.99 7.37
N GLU A 49 5.49 19.20 7.78
CA GLU A 49 6.76 19.83 7.39
C GLU A 49 7.97 19.10 7.97
N ALA A 50 7.88 18.64 9.22
CA ALA A 50 8.92 17.85 9.85
C ALA A 50 9.06 16.48 9.16
N PHE A 51 7.95 15.88 8.74
CA PHE A 51 7.94 14.64 7.95
C PHE A 51 8.59 14.84 6.58
N LEU A 52 8.27 15.93 5.89
CA LEU A 52 8.87 16.28 4.60
C LEU A 52 10.39 16.45 4.68
N ALA A 53 10.85 17.16 5.70
CA ALA A 53 12.27 17.38 5.94
C ALA A 53 12.98 16.05 6.24
N ALA A 54 12.43 15.26 7.17
CA ALA A 54 12.98 13.96 7.54
C ALA A 54 12.98 12.97 6.34
N TYR A 55 11.93 12.99 5.52
CA TYR A 55 11.80 12.11 4.36
C TYR A 55 12.82 12.47 3.27
N LYS A 56 13.04 13.77 3.03
CA LYS A 56 14.10 14.25 2.13
C LYS A 56 15.50 13.82 2.59
N GLU A 57 15.74 13.86 3.89
CA GLU A 57 16.99 13.39 4.50
C GLU A 57 17.13 11.86 4.37
N HIS A 58 16.06 11.11 4.61
CA HIS A 58 16.06 9.65 4.59
C HIS A 58 16.24 9.06 3.19
N CYS A 59 15.38 9.45 2.22
CA CYS A 59 15.43 8.88 0.88
C CYS A 59 16.51 9.53 -0.02
N GLY A 60 16.96 10.73 0.36
CA GLY A 60 17.95 11.54 -0.35
C GLY A 60 17.35 12.43 -1.45
N ALA A 61 18.07 13.51 -1.79
CA ALA A 61 17.60 14.54 -2.73
C ALA A 61 17.28 14.01 -4.15
N LYS A 62 17.94 12.92 -4.58
CA LYS A 62 17.69 12.30 -5.88
C LYS A 62 16.32 11.61 -5.92
N TRP A 63 15.98 10.85 -4.88
CA TRP A 63 14.69 10.19 -4.77
C TRP A 63 13.57 11.22 -4.59
N PHE A 64 13.77 12.22 -3.74
CA PHE A 64 12.81 13.30 -3.52
C PHE A 64 12.47 14.08 -4.80
N LYS A 65 13.43 14.24 -5.72
CA LYS A 65 13.19 14.88 -7.03
C LYS A 65 12.39 14.01 -7.98
N ASP A 66 12.66 12.71 -8.00
CA ASP A 66 11.98 11.74 -8.88
C ASP A 66 10.56 11.42 -8.37
N HIS A 67 10.41 11.39 -7.04
CA HIS A 67 9.18 11.06 -6.31
C HIS A 67 8.86 12.18 -5.32
N PRO A 68 8.41 13.36 -5.81
CA PRO A 68 8.07 14.46 -4.93
C PRO A 68 6.86 14.07 -4.07
N PRO A 69 6.94 14.29 -2.75
CA PRO A 69 5.85 13.99 -1.85
C PRO A 69 4.68 14.93 -2.12
N LYS A 70 3.46 14.38 -2.16
CA LYS A 70 2.25 15.13 -2.49
C LYS A 70 1.50 15.48 -1.23
N LYS A 71 1.22 16.76 -1.00
CA LYS A 71 0.27 17.18 0.03
C LYS A 71 -1.14 17.01 -0.52
N ASP A 72 -2.02 16.44 0.29
CA ASP A 72 -3.44 16.30 0.02
C ASP A 72 -4.22 17.45 0.68
N GLU A 73 -5.39 17.80 0.13
CA GLU A 73 -6.24 18.89 0.65
C GLU A 73 -6.65 18.69 2.11
N ASN A 74 -6.67 17.44 2.61
CA ASN A 74 -6.99 17.15 4.01
C ASN A 74 -5.76 17.21 4.94
N GLY A 75 -4.68 17.89 4.54
CA GLY A 75 -3.44 17.97 5.32
C GLY A 75 -2.66 16.65 5.37
N GLY A 76 -2.99 15.70 4.50
CA GLY A 76 -2.23 14.45 4.34
C GLY A 76 -0.97 14.66 3.50
N LEU A 77 0.02 13.79 3.68
CA LEU A 77 1.23 13.76 2.87
C LEU A 77 1.43 12.37 2.29
N SER A 78 1.36 12.26 0.96
CA SER A 78 1.66 11.04 0.24
C SER A 78 3.16 10.95 -0.04
N LEU A 79 3.78 9.93 0.55
CA LEU A 79 5.19 9.59 0.44
C LEU A 79 5.33 8.29 -0.34
N THR A 80 6.32 8.21 -1.24
CA THR A 80 6.61 7.01 -2.02
C THR A 80 7.96 6.44 -1.59
N PHE A 81 8.02 5.20 -1.14
CA PHE A 81 9.28 4.62 -0.65
C PHE A 81 9.90 3.66 -1.66
N LYS A 82 11.23 3.48 -1.57
CA LYS A 82 11.99 2.53 -2.40
C LYS A 82 11.57 1.09 -2.11
N SER A 83 11.33 0.81 -0.84
CA SER A 83 10.99 -0.50 -0.33
C SER A 83 10.17 -0.36 0.96
N GLU A 84 9.46 -1.41 1.31
CA GLU A 84 8.67 -1.46 2.56
C GLU A 84 9.55 -1.34 3.81
N GLU A 85 10.77 -1.88 3.77
CA GLU A 85 11.72 -1.82 4.88
C GLU A 85 12.21 -0.38 5.16
N ASP A 86 12.49 0.39 4.09
CA ASP A 86 12.85 1.83 4.16
C ASP A 86 11.69 2.63 4.77
N MET A 87 10.47 2.34 4.30
CA MET A 87 9.25 2.92 4.82
C MET A 87 9.07 2.63 6.32
N ALA A 88 9.15 1.36 6.71
CA ALA A 88 8.97 0.94 8.10
C ALA A 88 10.03 1.57 9.01
N SER A 89 11.29 1.59 8.57
CA SER A 89 12.39 2.24 9.29
C SER A 89 12.18 3.75 9.46
N PHE A 90 11.74 4.43 8.39
CA PHE A 90 11.40 5.84 8.43
C PHE A 90 10.30 6.14 9.46
N PHE A 91 9.17 5.43 9.37
CA PHE A 91 8.05 5.66 10.29
C PHE A 91 8.36 5.24 11.72
N GLN A 92 9.14 4.17 11.92
CA GLN A 92 9.61 3.79 13.25
C GLN A 92 10.51 4.88 13.86
N LYS A 93 11.36 5.52 13.05
CA LYS A 93 12.16 6.68 13.48
C LYS A 93 11.26 7.86 13.85
N GLN A 94 10.26 8.19 13.02
CA GLN A 94 9.33 9.29 13.31
C GLN A 94 8.50 9.03 14.57
N ALA A 95 8.07 7.79 14.79
CA ALA A 95 7.36 7.39 16.01
C ALA A 95 8.28 7.55 17.23
N LYS A 96 9.53 7.08 17.16
CA LYS A 96 10.55 7.23 18.23
C LYS A 96 10.88 8.69 18.54
N GLU A 97 10.81 9.58 17.55
CA GLU A 97 10.92 11.03 17.74
C GLU A 97 9.70 11.64 18.48
N GLY A 98 8.70 10.83 18.83
CA GLY A 98 7.49 11.27 19.52
C GLY A 98 6.48 11.96 18.61
N LYS A 99 6.57 11.76 17.29
CA LYS A 99 5.64 12.36 16.33
C LYS A 99 4.35 11.55 16.26
N SER A 100 3.23 12.25 16.29
CA SER A 100 1.91 11.70 16.07
C SER A 100 1.55 11.72 14.59
N PHE A 101 1.13 10.58 14.04
CA PHE A 101 0.75 10.45 12.64
C PHE A 101 -0.11 9.21 12.41
N ILE A 102 -0.96 9.27 11.40
CA ILE A 102 -1.77 8.15 10.92
C ILE A 102 -1.25 7.78 9.54
N MET A 103 -0.92 6.51 9.34
CA MET A 103 -0.55 5.96 8.04
C MET A 103 -1.76 5.33 7.38
N VAL A 104 -1.98 5.73 6.14
CA VAL A 104 -3.13 5.36 5.33
C VAL A 104 -2.63 4.89 3.98
N ASP A 105 -3.13 3.75 3.55
CA ASP A 105 -2.87 3.28 2.21
C ASP A 105 -3.53 4.22 1.18
N ALA A 106 -2.76 4.69 0.20
CA ALA A 106 -3.26 5.68 -0.76
C ALA A 106 -4.23 5.08 -1.79
N GLU A 107 -4.21 3.75 -1.99
CA GLU A 107 -5.09 3.05 -2.94
C GLU A 107 -6.48 2.80 -2.32
N THR A 108 -6.52 2.39 -1.07
CA THR A 108 -7.74 1.93 -0.38
C THR A 108 -8.27 2.90 0.67
N ASN A 109 -7.53 3.96 1.01
CA ASN A 109 -7.85 4.91 2.09
C ASN A 109 -8.00 4.25 3.48
N LYS A 110 -7.38 3.08 3.66
CA LYS A 110 -7.42 2.30 4.89
C LYS A 110 -6.29 2.69 5.84
N VAL A 111 -6.59 2.78 7.13
CA VAL A 111 -5.57 3.01 8.16
C VAL A 111 -4.78 1.73 8.36
N ILE A 112 -3.52 1.74 7.94
CA ILE A 112 -2.60 0.60 8.03
C ILE A 112 -1.77 0.63 9.30
N ALA A 113 -1.43 1.82 9.80
CA ALA A 113 -0.64 2.00 11.00
C ALA A 113 -0.84 3.43 11.52
N TYR A 114 -0.42 3.70 12.74
CA TYR A 114 -0.39 5.03 13.32
C TYR A 114 0.59 5.10 14.48
N SER A 115 1.00 6.31 14.84
CA SER A 115 1.69 6.60 16.09
C SER A 115 0.95 7.72 16.80
N ASN A 116 0.72 7.54 18.10
CA ASN A 116 0.15 8.55 18.99
C ASN A 116 1.22 9.46 19.61
N GLY A 117 2.48 9.36 19.17
CA GLY A 117 3.59 10.11 19.75
C GLY A 117 4.11 9.56 21.09
N ASP A 118 3.74 8.33 21.46
CA ASP A 118 4.28 7.61 22.62
C ASP A 118 5.73 7.10 22.41
N GLY A 119 6.29 7.25 21.20
CA GLY A 119 7.55 6.60 20.84
C GLY A 119 7.36 5.27 20.10
N LYS A 120 6.11 4.81 19.98
CA LYS A 120 5.74 3.52 19.39
C LYS A 120 4.92 3.68 18.12
N LEU A 121 5.11 2.74 17.22
CA LEU A 121 4.34 2.61 15.99
C LEU A 121 3.36 1.46 16.18
N TYR A 122 2.09 1.69 15.91
CA TYR A 122 1.02 0.71 16.02
C TYR A 122 0.55 0.38 14.61
N GLN A 123 0.60 -0.89 14.23
CA GLN A 123 0.02 -1.37 13.01
C GLN A 123 -1.44 -1.71 13.26
N THR A 124 -2.34 -1.20 12.42
CA THR A 124 -3.75 -1.53 12.51
C THR A 124 -3.95 -2.91 11.91
N THR A 125 -4.60 -3.79 12.65
CA THR A 125 -4.99 -5.12 12.19
C THR A 125 -6.48 -5.34 12.44
N LYS A 126 -7.02 -6.44 11.91
CA LYS A 126 -8.40 -6.88 12.15
C LYS A 126 -8.75 -6.98 13.63
N GLU A 127 -7.82 -7.49 14.44
CA GLU A 127 -8.04 -7.70 15.89
C GLU A 127 -7.92 -6.39 16.68
N GLY A 128 -7.29 -5.37 16.09
CA GLY A 128 -7.03 -4.09 16.72
C GLY A 128 -5.67 -3.52 16.31
N PRO A 129 -5.31 -2.35 16.84
CA PRO A 129 -3.94 -1.87 16.77
C PRO A 129 -3.00 -2.86 17.46
N LYS A 130 -1.81 -3.06 16.90
CA LYS A 130 -0.76 -3.91 17.46
C LYS A 130 0.56 -3.17 17.35
N ALA A 131 1.34 -3.11 18.42
CA ALA A 131 2.67 -2.50 18.36
C ALA A 131 3.52 -3.17 17.27
N TYR A 132 4.04 -2.35 16.35
CA TYR A 132 4.94 -2.78 15.29
C TYR A 132 6.34 -2.98 15.89
N GLU A 133 6.78 -4.24 15.94
CA GLU A 133 8.11 -4.60 16.45
C GLU A 133 9.11 -4.84 15.31
N SER A 134 8.70 -5.59 14.27
CA SER A 134 9.51 -5.88 13.09
C SER A 134 8.66 -6.55 12.00
N GLY A 135 9.07 -6.43 10.73
CA GLY A 135 8.47 -7.11 9.58
C GLY A 135 7.78 -6.17 8.59
N SER A 136 6.70 -6.66 7.97
CA SER A 136 5.94 -5.88 7.00
C SER A 136 4.98 -4.93 7.69
N LEU A 137 5.25 -3.64 7.57
CA LEU A 137 4.36 -2.61 8.10
C LEU A 137 3.07 -2.47 7.30
N LEU A 138 3.08 -2.94 6.04
CA LEU A 138 1.89 -3.02 5.22
C LEU A 138 1.17 -4.35 5.52
N PRO A 139 -0.12 -4.29 5.87
CA PRO A 139 -0.95 -5.49 5.92
C PRO A 139 -1.15 -6.06 4.52
N SER A 140 -1.31 -7.38 4.42
CA SER A 140 -1.66 -8.07 3.17
C SER A 140 -2.97 -7.55 2.60
N LYS A 141 -3.18 -7.75 1.28
CA LYS A 141 -4.38 -7.28 0.56
C LYS A 141 -5.70 -7.77 1.17
N GLU A 142 -5.70 -8.98 1.75
CA GLU A 142 -6.83 -9.50 2.50
C GLU A 142 -7.05 -8.76 3.82
N ALA A 143 -5.98 -8.53 4.58
CA ALA A 143 -6.04 -7.79 5.84
C ALA A 143 -6.48 -6.34 5.61
N MET A 144 -6.07 -5.68 4.50
CA MET A 144 -6.51 -4.33 4.14
C MET A 144 -8.04 -4.18 4.04
N LYS A 145 -8.75 -5.21 3.60
CA LYS A 145 -10.22 -5.18 3.51
C LYS A 145 -10.89 -5.11 4.89
N ASP A 146 -10.22 -5.62 5.91
CA ASP A 146 -10.71 -5.67 7.29
C ASP A 146 -10.25 -4.44 8.11
N LEU A 147 -9.48 -3.53 7.52
CA LEU A 147 -9.01 -2.33 8.20
C LEU A 147 -10.08 -1.25 8.27
N PRO A 148 -10.04 -0.41 9.31
CA PRO A 148 -10.84 0.80 9.36
C PRO A 148 -10.40 1.80 8.30
N ASP A 149 -11.37 2.47 7.70
CA ASP A 149 -11.14 3.64 6.86
C ASP A 149 -10.71 4.83 7.70
N LEU A 150 -9.95 5.73 7.09
CA LEU A 150 -9.51 6.97 7.73
C LEU A 150 -10.68 7.86 8.18
N ASP A 151 -11.81 7.82 7.46
CA ASP A 151 -12.98 8.69 7.64
C ASP A 151 -13.70 8.54 9.01
N GLY A 152 -13.35 7.53 9.80
CA GLY A 152 -13.85 7.34 11.17
C GLY A 152 -12.76 7.06 12.19
N PHE A 153 -11.48 7.08 11.78
CA PHE A 153 -10.38 6.70 12.65
C PHE A 153 -9.92 7.88 13.49
N LYS A 154 -10.09 7.76 14.82
CA LYS A 154 -9.52 8.71 15.78
C LYS A 154 -8.25 8.14 16.38
N LEU A 155 -7.18 8.92 16.27
CA LEU A 155 -5.92 8.62 16.94
C LEU A 155 -6.16 8.57 18.46
N PRO A 156 -5.80 7.48 19.16
CA PRO A 156 -5.91 7.42 20.61
C PRO A 156 -4.96 8.44 21.25
N ALA A 157 -5.34 8.97 22.41
CA ALA A 157 -4.50 9.89 23.17
C ALA A 157 -3.22 9.19 23.66
N LYS A 158 -2.17 9.98 23.90
CA LYS A 158 -0.84 9.50 24.33
C LYS A 158 -0.85 8.70 25.65
N ASP A 159 -1.88 8.91 26.49
CA ASP A 159 -2.02 8.30 27.82
C ASP A 159 -3.04 7.16 27.87
N GLU A 160 -3.65 6.78 26.74
CA GLU A 160 -4.65 5.70 26.73
C GLU A 160 -3.95 4.36 26.42
N PRO A 161 -3.66 3.50 27.43
CA PRO A 161 -3.27 2.14 27.16
C PRO A 161 -4.41 1.45 26.41
N GLU A 162 -4.03 0.60 25.46
CA GLU A 162 -4.87 -0.17 24.56
C GLU A 162 -5.77 -1.18 25.31
N GLN A 163 -6.71 -0.67 26.10
CA GLN A 163 -7.63 -1.49 26.89
C GLN A 163 -8.94 -0.74 27.11
N SER A 164 -9.65 -0.41 26.03
CA SER A 164 -11.06 0.02 26.11
C SER A 164 -11.86 -0.31 24.83
N LYS A 165 -11.80 -1.57 24.41
CA LYS A 165 -12.90 -2.22 23.67
C LYS A 165 -13.26 -3.53 24.36
N GLY A 166 -13.73 -3.39 25.59
CA GLY A 166 -14.11 -4.52 26.43
C GLY A 166 -14.92 -4.09 27.65
N ALA A 167 -15.96 -3.27 27.45
CA ALA A 167 -16.97 -3.05 28.49
C ALA A 167 -18.33 -2.84 27.83
N LYS A 168 -18.95 -3.97 27.47
CA LYS A 168 -20.40 -4.07 27.32
C LYS A 168 -20.95 -4.34 28.73
N PHE A 169 -21.64 -3.36 29.32
CA PHE A 169 -22.51 -3.56 30.48
C PHE A 169 -23.94 -3.25 30.06
#